data_AF-A0AAE8STZ9-F1
#
_entry.id   AF-A0AAE8STZ9-F1
#
_cell.length_a   1.000
_cell.length_b   1.000
_cell.length_c   1.000
_cell.angle_alpha   90.00
_cell.angle_beta   90.00
_cell.angle_gamma   90.00
#
_symmetry.space_group_name_H-M   'P 1'
#
loop_
_entity.id
_entity.type
_entity.pdbx_description
1 polymer ?
#
loop_
_entity_poly.entity_id
_entity_poly.type
_entity_poly.pdbx_seq_one_letter_code
_entity_poly.pdbx_strand_id
1 'polypeptide(L)'
;MDSTAVKNAVIQQIRTEASVANAQKLMNNLKSNCFEKCVPKPGSFLSSTESTCVTGCMEKYMAAWNLVNSTYIARLRGESNNSGI
;
A
#
# COMPACT_ATOMS: atom_id res chain seq x y z
N MET A 1 31.39 18.07 13.61
CA MET A 1 30.06 17.59 13.21
C MET A 1 30.13 16.08 13.17
N ASP A 2 29.33 15.38 13.99
CA ASP A 2 29.35 13.92 14.09
C ASP A 2 28.71 13.29 12.85
N SER A 3 29.54 12.68 12.00
CA SER A 3 29.15 12.02 10.75
C SER A 3 28.06 10.95 10.97
N THR A 4 28.05 10.32 12.15
CA THR A 4 27.08 9.29 12.51
C THR A 4 25.67 9.88 12.68
N ALA A 5 25.57 11.06 13.31
CA ALA A 5 24.31 11.76 13.50
C ALA A 5 23.69 12.19 12.15
N VAL A 6 24.53 12.67 11.22
CA VAL A 6 24.10 13.03 9.86
C VAL A 6 23.61 11.78 9.10
N LYS A 7 24.36 10.68 9.16
CA LYS A 7 23.97 9.41 8.52
C LYS A 7 22.63 8.89 9.03
N ASN A 8 22.41 8.92 10.34
CA ASN A 8 21.15 8.47 10.95
C ASN A 8 19.97 9.35 10.55
N ALA A 9 20.16 10.67 10.53
CA ALA A 9 19.12 11.62 10.08
C ALA A 9 18.73 11.36 8.61
N VAL A 10 19.69 11.16 7.72
CA VAL A 10 19.45 10.86 6.30
C VAL A 10 18.73 9.52 6.12
N ILE A 11 19.14 8.46 6.84
CA ILE A 11 18.46 7.16 6.77
C ILE A 11 17.01 7.28 7.24
N GLN A 12 16.75 8.04 8.30
CA GLN A 12 15.41 8.25 8.81
C GLN A 12 14.53 9.01 7.82
N GLN A 13 15.08 10.03 7.16
CA GLN A 13 14.40 10.74 6.09
C GLN A 13 14.04 9.79 4.93
N ILE A 14 15.02 9.02 4.43
CA ILE A 14 14.80 8.05 3.34
C ILE A 14 13.69 7.05 3.69
N ARG A 15 13.69 6.51 4.92
CA ARG A 15 12.64 5.59 5.39
C ARG A 15 11.26 6.23 5.38
N THR A 16 11.18 7.49 5.78
CA THR A 16 9.92 8.25 5.80
C THR A 16 9.40 8.45 4.38
N GLU A 17 10.26 8.90 3.47
CA GLU A 17 9.94 9.07 2.05
C GLU A 17 9.51 7.75 1.39
N ALA A 18 10.22 6.65 1.67
CA ALA A 18 9.87 5.32 1.17
C ALA A 18 8.48 4.85 1.66
N SER A 19 8.15 5.12 2.93
CA SER A 19 6.82 4.81 3.48
C SER A 19 5.72 5.57 2.76
N VAL A 20 5.91 6.88 2.55
CA VAL A 20 4.96 7.74 1.82
C VAL A 20 4.79 7.27 0.38
N ALA A 21 5.88 6.96 -0.31
CA ALA A 21 5.85 6.47 -1.69
C ALA A 21 5.10 5.12 -1.79
N ASN A 22 5.30 4.22 -0.83
CA ASN A 22 4.60 2.94 -0.79
C ASN A 22 3.10 3.12 -0.55
N ALA A 23 2.70 4.01 0.36
CA ALA A 23 1.29 4.35 0.59
C ALA A 23 0.66 4.97 -0.67
N GLN A 24 1.36 5.87 -1.35
CA GLN A 24 0.89 6.47 -2.60
C GLN A 24 0.68 5.42 -3.70
N LYS A 25 1.60 4.45 -3.82
CA LYS A 25 1.46 3.34 -4.77
C LYS A 25 0.23 2.49 -4.46
N LEU A 26 0.01 2.17 -3.18
CA LEU A 26 -1.18 1.45 -2.75
C LEU A 26 -2.47 2.20 -3.12
N MET A 27 -2.53 3.51 -2.83
CA MET A 27 -3.67 4.35 -3.17
C MET A 27 -3.91 4.42 -4.67
N ASN A 28 -2.86 4.53 -5.49
CA ASN A 28 -2.99 4.55 -6.94
C ASN A 28 -3.55 3.24 -7.50
N ASN A 29 -3.08 2.09 -6.99
CA ASN A 29 -3.57 0.78 -7.39
C ASN A 29 -5.02 0.57 -6.96
N LEU A 30 -5.37 0.92 -5.72
CA LEU A 30 -6.72 0.85 -5.19
C LEU A 30 -7.67 1.74 -6.01
N LYS A 31 -7.26 2.99 -6.31
CA LYS A 31 -8.00 3.91 -7.18
C LYS A 31 -8.27 3.29 -8.54
N SER A 32 -7.24 2.80 -9.22
CA SER A 32 -7.37 2.23 -10.57
C SER A 32 -8.28 1.00 -10.56
N ASN A 33 -8.05 0.07 -9.64
CA ASN A 33 -8.80 -1.18 -9.54
C ASN A 33 -10.29 -0.91 -9.24
N CYS A 34 -10.59 -0.08 -8.24
CA CYS A 34 -11.97 0.17 -7.86
C CYS A 34 -12.72 1.02 -8.90
N PHE A 35 -12.04 1.96 -9.56
CA PHE A 35 -12.65 2.70 -10.67
C PHE A 35 -13.04 1.76 -11.82
N GLU A 36 -12.10 0.93 -12.29
CA GLU A 36 -12.35 -0.01 -13.39
C GLU A 36 -13.50 -0.99 -13.08
N LYS A 37 -13.59 -1.48 -11.84
CA LYS A 37 -14.61 -2.46 -11.46
C LYS A 37 -15.98 -1.86 -11.14
N CYS A 38 -16.01 -0.62 -10.63
CA CYS A 38 -17.24 -0.05 -10.09
C CYS A 38 -17.84 1.09 -10.91
N VAL A 39 -17.12 1.67 -11.88
CA VAL A 39 -17.58 2.85 -12.66
C VAL A 39 -17.69 2.50 -14.15
N PRO A 40 -18.76 1.79 -14.57
CA PRO A 40 -18.91 1.33 -15.95
C PRO A 40 -19.25 2.47 -16.93
N LYS A 41 -19.82 3.58 -16.43
CA LYS A 41 -20.18 4.75 -17.22
C LYS A 41 -19.66 6.02 -16.52
N PRO A 42 -18.42 6.43 -16.81
CA PRO A 42 -17.84 7.61 -16.19
C PRO A 42 -18.70 8.86 -16.44
N GLY A 43 -19.01 9.58 -15.38
CA GLY A 43 -19.72 10.85 -15.40
C GLY A 43 -19.07 11.86 -14.46
N SER A 44 -19.67 13.05 -14.34
CA SER A 44 -19.21 14.09 -13.41
C SER A 44 -19.43 13.74 -11.94
N PHE A 45 -20.29 12.76 -11.66
CA PHE A 45 -20.62 12.29 -10.32
C PHE A 45 -20.74 10.77 -10.31
N LEU A 46 -20.42 10.16 -9.17
CA LEU A 46 -20.76 8.76 -8.92
C LEU A 46 -22.24 8.66 -8.59
N SER A 47 -22.93 7.72 -9.23
CA SER A 47 -24.26 7.30 -8.79
C SER A 47 -24.18 6.64 -7.40
N SER A 48 -25.33 6.50 -6.73
CA SER A 48 -25.42 5.83 -5.42
C SER A 48 -24.90 4.38 -5.47
N THR A 49 -25.18 3.68 -6.56
CA THR A 49 -24.69 2.31 -6.80
C THR A 49 -23.18 2.27 -7.00
N GLU A 50 -22.61 3.18 -7.80
CA GLU A 50 -21.16 3.26 -8.01
C GLU A 50 -20.45 3.64 -6.71
N SER A 51 -20.97 4.60 -5.95
CA SER A 51 -20.41 4.98 -4.64
C SER A 51 -20.40 3.81 -3.66
N THR A 52 -21.50 3.05 -3.56
CA THR A 52 -21.59 1.87 -2.70
C THR A 52 -20.60 0.79 -3.14
N CYS A 53 -20.49 0.55 -4.45
CA CYS A 53 -19.52 -0.40 -4.99
C CYS A 53 -18.09 0.02 -4.68
N VAL A 54 -17.73 1.29 -4.90
CA VAL A 54 -16.39 1.82 -4.65
C VAL A 54 -16.01 1.66 -3.18
N THR A 55 -16.87 2.06 -2.24
CA THR A 55 -16.63 1.86 -0.80
C THR A 55 -16.37 0.39 -0.48
N GLY A 56 -17.26 -0.49 -0.94
CA GLY A 56 -17.11 -1.93 -0.71
C GLY A 56 -15.92 -2.56 -1.43
N CYS A 57 -15.44 -1.96 -2.53
CA CYS A 57 -14.22 -2.37 -3.22
C CYS A 57 -12.98 -1.98 -2.43
N MET A 58 -12.92 -0.75 -1.92
CA MET A 58 -11.79 -0.25 -1.13
C MET A 58 -11.59 -1.08 0.14
N GLU A 59 -12.68 -1.38 0.87
CA GLU A 59 -12.65 -2.23 2.06
C GLU A 59 -12.10 -3.63 1.75
N LYS A 60 -12.63 -4.29 0.71
CA LYS A 60 -12.17 -5.63 0.30
C LYS A 60 -10.71 -5.61 -0.17
N TYR A 61 -10.33 -4.60 -0.93
CA TYR A 61 -8.96 -4.45 -1.44
C TYR A 61 -7.97 -4.30 -0.27
N MET A 62 -8.27 -3.43 0.70
CA MET A 62 -7.43 -3.24 1.88
C MET A 62 -7.36 -4.50 2.74
N ALA A 63 -8.47 -5.19 2.95
CA ALA A 63 -8.48 -6.47 3.67
C ALA A 63 -7.61 -7.53 2.99
N ALA A 64 -7.74 -7.68 1.66
CA ALA A 64 -6.92 -8.60 0.87
C ALA A 64 -5.43 -8.20 0.92
N TRP A 65 -5.13 -6.91 0.77
CA TRP A 65 -3.75 -6.41 0.85
C TRP A 65 -3.13 -6.69 2.21
N ASN A 66 -3.84 -6.43 3.31
CA ASN A 66 -3.34 -6.71 4.66
C ASN A 66 -3.03 -8.19 4.86
N LEU A 67 -3.94 -9.08 4.44
CA LEU A 67 -3.73 -10.52 4.52
C LEU A 67 -2.49 -10.93 3.73
N VAL A 68 -2.43 -10.61 2.44
CA VAL A 68 -1.32 -10.98 1.56
C VAL A 68 0.01 -10.41 2.06
N ASN A 69 0.03 -9.13 2.45
CA ASN A 69 1.23 -8.45 2.94
C ASN A 69 1.75 -9.10 4.24
N SER A 70 0.86 -9.40 5.18
CA SER A 70 1.25 -10.06 6.43
C SER A 70 1.81 -11.47 6.21
N THR A 71 1.17 -12.27 5.35
CA THR A 71 1.64 -13.61 4.97
C THR A 71 2.98 -13.55 4.25
N TYR A 72 3.14 -12.59 3.33
CA TYR A 72 4.39 -12.38 2.61
C TYR A 72 5.55 -12.02 3.55
N ILE A 73 5.34 -11.08 4.47
CA ILE A 73 6.36 -10.71 5.46
C ILE A 73 6.70 -11.89 6.39
N ALA A 74 5.69 -12.65 6.83
CA ALA A 74 5.92 -13.83 7.65
C ALA A 74 6.80 -14.86 6.93
N ARG A 75 6.56 -15.08 5.64
CA ARG A 75 7.39 -15.94 4.79
C ARG A 75 8.83 -15.42 4.66
N LEU A 76 9.01 -14.15 4.35
CA LEU A 76 10.36 -13.55 4.21
C LEU A 76 11.19 -13.68 5.48
N ARG A 77 10.58 -13.50 6.66
CA ARG A 77 11.26 -13.70 7.95
C ARG A 77 11.62 -15.17 8.18
N GLY A 78 10.75 -16.09 7.79
CA GLY A 78 11.05 -17.53 7.83
C GLY A 78 12.21 -17.92 6.92
N GLU A 79 12.27 -17.37 5.70
CA GLU A 79 13.37 -17.59 4.75
C GLU A 79 14.69 -16.97 5.23
N SER A 80 14.63 -15.79 5.88
CA SER A 80 15.80 -15.13 6.46
C SER A 80 16.39 -15.95 7.63
N ASN A 81 15.55 -16.57 8.45
CA ASN A 81 16.00 -17.43 9.55
C ASN A 81 16.55 -18.79 9.07
N ASN A 82 16.10 -19.28 7.91
CA ASN A 82 16.57 -20.54 7.34
C ASN A 82 17.82 -20.38 6.45
N SER A 83 18.17 -19.13 6.09
CA SER A 83 19.36 -18.79 5.28
C SER A 83 20.54 -18.42 6.17
N GLY A 84 20.77 -19.19 7.24
CA GLY A 84 21.88 -19.00 8.18
C GLY A 84 23.23 -18.82 7.47
N ILE A 85 23.66 -17.57 7.43
CA ILE A 85 25.04 -17.12 7.56
C ILE A 85 25.12 -16.48 8.94
#